data_AF-A0A087AYN9-F1
#
_entry.id   AF-A0A087AYN9-F1
#
_cell.length_a   1.000
_cell.length_b   1.000
_cell.length_c   1.000
_cell.angle_alpha   90.00
_cell.angle_beta   90.00
_cell.angle_gamma   90.00
#
_symmetry.space_group_name_H-M   'P 1'
#
loop_
_entity.id
_entity.type
_entity.pdbx_description
1 polymer ?
#
loop_
_entity_poly.entity_id
_entity_poly.type
_entity_poly.pdbx_seq_one_letter_code
_entity_poly.pdbx_strand_id
1 'polypeptide(L)'
;MTNTARPRAMRQYRELSAMLAFLNDEWDLSGEFGGPTFLWDDSIGECSAHDDETRADLPVAPAEQAKTVIGTPMQWYFESLAASVPGAVREADHVDIPRNLMPTFRLDTQALAGVDAVVANAMASNRWLDGVRNLTTAVRLTAQFISSCMDRDQEALDYLKELIQNVRIYMDSVARNADPATSALALRIVTETACLEDFRFNPMPMVELLACTLSFVRWDDTRVLAYDALNHATRVMDGMVAGYGDAVEMDERFHELFGIYADQFDDLSDSSDFDDYEDALSFPGDERELQLQAHHQFTQAVELLRHDLLRMGGDDDAADELLLRHADQAPLADTYAARLLQAGRFEDLLAFTDKVLADTPNRFTIMFPEELVPYEWESLRELALQGLDRRDALREMYRRRIVEASDGTDLRALSNLRRLSGRDWKNQVAQIVEAYQDGKDRMMRNPVYERLLISQGMHEEAVRYLTTFPEALPDLSGI
;
A
#
# COMPACT_ATOMS: atom_id res chain seq x y z
N MET A 1 23.63 -17.68 23.31
CA MET A 1 24.13 -16.80 24.39
C MET A 1 23.14 -15.67 24.54
N THR A 2 22.40 -15.66 25.64
CA THR A 2 21.19 -14.86 25.87
C THR A 2 21.54 -13.41 26.25
N ASN A 3 21.18 -12.46 25.37
CA ASN A 3 21.38 -11.03 25.52
C ASN A 3 20.37 -10.45 26.53
N THR A 4 20.73 -10.43 27.80
CA THR A 4 19.85 -10.04 28.93
C THR A 4 20.04 -8.59 29.40
N ALA A 5 20.49 -7.69 28.53
CA ALA A 5 20.79 -6.29 28.88
C ALA A 5 19.79 -5.24 28.32
N ARG A 6 18.64 -5.63 27.75
CA ARG A 6 17.72 -4.70 27.04
C ARG A 6 16.48 -4.08 27.77
N PRO A 7 16.24 -4.04 29.11
CA PRO A 7 14.94 -3.54 29.63
C PRO A 7 14.87 -2.10 30.21
N ARG A 8 15.98 -1.37 30.42
CA ARG A 8 15.94 -0.12 31.24
C ARG A 8 15.87 1.19 30.45
N ALA A 9 16.38 1.22 29.22
CA ALA A 9 16.31 2.41 28.35
C ALA A 9 14.93 2.56 27.69
N MET A 10 14.33 1.46 27.20
CA MET A 10 13.02 1.49 26.53
C MET A 10 11.90 2.05 27.43
N ARG A 11 11.91 1.79 28.74
CA ARG A 11 10.91 2.33 29.68
C ARG A 11 10.93 3.86 29.87
N GLN A 12 11.92 4.58 29.34
CA GLN A 12 12.04 6.03 29.55
C GLN A 12 11.31 6.86 28.50
N TYR A 13 11.12 6.34 27.28
CA TYR A 13 10.53 7.09 26.16
C TYR A 13 9.16 6.52 25.82
N ARG A 14 8.11 7.35 25.98
CA ARG A 14 6.73 6.92 25.78
C ARG A 14 6.44 6.68 24.31
N GLU A 15 7.00 7.55 23.46
CA GLU A 15 6.86 7.55 22.02
C GLU A 15 7.45 6.28 21.41
N LEU A 16 8.71 5.98 21.73
CA LEU A 16 9.33 4.71 21.34
C LEU A 16 8.58 3.49 21.87
N SER A 17 8.07 3.53 23.11
CA SER A 17 7.29 2.42 23.65
C SER A 17 5.97 2.22 22.91
N ALA A 18 5.29 3.31 22.54
CA ALA A 18 4.04 3.26 21.79
C ALA A 18 4.26 2.76 20.36
N MET A 19 5.30 3.25 19.68
CA MET A 19 5.65 2.78 18.34
C MET A 19 5.99 1.29 18.34
N LEU A 20 6.81 0.83 19.29
CA LEU A 20 7.14 -0.59 19.39
C LEU A 20 5.93 -1.46 19.75
N ALA A 21 4.95 -0.94 20.50
CA ALA A 21 3.70 -1.66 20.76
C ALA A 21 2.90 -1.79 19.45
N PHE A 22 2.66 -0.68 18.75
CA PHE A 22 2.00 -0.66 17.44
C PHE A 22 2.63 -1.65 16.45
N LEU A 23 3.95 -1.62 16.29
CA LEU A 23 4.65 -2.52 15.37
C LEU A 23 4.55 -4.02 15.72
N ASN A 24 4.37 -4.35 17.00
CA ASN A 24 4.21 -5.75 17.42
C ASN A 24 2.74 -6.19 17.36
N ASP A 25 1.80 -5.29 17.58
CA ASP A 25 0.37 -5.62 17.67
C ASP A 25 -0.32 -5.54 16.29
N GLU A 26 0.00 -4.54 15.46
CA GLU A 26 -0.71 -4.26 14.20
C GLU A 26 0.04 -4.75 12.95
N TRP A 27 1.38 -4.77 12.97
CA TRP A 27 2.18 -5.12 11.78
C TRP A 27 2.70 -6.56 11.79
N ASP A 28 2.36 -7.32 12.85
CA ASP A 28 2.84 -8.67 13.17
C ASP A 28 4.27 -8.98 12.69
N LEU A 29 5.20 -8.05 12.94
CA LEU A 29 6.60 -8.21 12.54
C LEU A 29 7.27 -9.39 13.27
N SER A 30 6.61 -9.95 14.28
CA SER A 30 7.01 -11.15 15.02
C SER A 30 6.36 -12.45 14.54
N GLY A 31 5.48 -12.36 13.54
CA GLY A 31 4.70 -13.46 12.96
C GLY A 31 5.53 -14.44 12.14
N GLU A 32 4.85 -15.33 11.41
CA GLU A 32 5.47 -16.46 10.69
C GLU A 32 6.62 -16.03 9.76
N PHE A 33 6.46 -14.87 9.09
CA PHE A 33 7.40 -14.38 8.09
C PHE A 33 8.34 -13.28 8.60
N GLY A 34 8.27 -12.93 9.88
CA GLY A 34 9.21 -12.01 10.53
C GLY A 34 9.24 -10.59 9.96
N GLY A 35 8.14 -10.10 9.38
CA GLY A 35 8.02 -8.78 8.77
C GLY A 35 6.65 -8.58 8.11
N PRO A 36 6.25 -7.35 7.74
CA PRO A 36 4.95 -7.13 7.16
C PRO A 36 4.99 -7.58 5.69
N THR A 37 3.89 -8.10 5.20
CA THR A 37 3.68 -8.39 3.78
C THR A 37 2.71 -7.37 3.19
N PHE A 38 2.87 -7.02 1.91
CA PHE A 38 2.01 -6.03 1.24
C PHE A 38 0.79 -6.68 0.58
N LEU A 39 0.97 -7.86 0.00
CA LEU A 39 0.00 -8.58 -0.81
C LEU A 39 -0.29 -9.97 -0.23
N TRP A 40 0.06 -10.20 1.03
CA TRP A 40 -0.34 -11.39 1.77
C TRP A 40 -0.89 -10.99 3.12
N ASP A 41 -1.94 -11.68 3.54
CA ASP A 41 -2.54 -11.58 4.86
C ASP A 41 -2.96 -12.98 5.34
N ASP A 42 -2.89 -13.22 6.65
CA ASP A 42 -3.15 -14.53 7.25
C ASP A 42 -4.58 -15.01 7.05
N SER A 43 -5.55 -14.11 6.80
CA SER A 43 -6.92 -14.47 6.44
C SER A 43 -7.01 -15.40 5.23
N ILE A 44 -6.07 -15.32 4.28
CA ILE A 44 -6.03 -16.23 3.13
C ILE A 44 -5.78 -17.68 3.59
N GLY A 45 -4.82 -17.86 4.51
CA GLY A 45 -4.50 -19.15 5.10
C GLY A 45 -5.65 -19.67 5.97
N GLU A 46 -6.27 -18.81 6.78
CA GLU A 46 -7.41 -19.18 7.62
C GLU A 46 -8.65 -19.58 6.80
N CYS A 47 -9.02 -18.80 5.80
CA CYS A 47 -10.16 -19.09 4.92
C CYS A 47 -9.92 -20.38 4.12
N SER A 48 -8.74 -20.57 3.56
CA SER A 48 -8.44 -21.76 2.76
C SER A 48 -8.38 -23.03 3.61
N ALA A 49 -7.90 -22.94 4.85
CA ALA A 49 -7.93 -24.05 5.80
C ALA A 49 -9.38 -24.40 6.20
N HIS A 50 -10.22 -23.39 6.45
CA HIS A 50 -11.64 -23.58 6.72
C HIS A 50 -12.37 -24.25 5.55
N ASP A 51 -12.13 -23.79 4.32
CA ASP A 51 -12.68 -24.38 3.11
C ASP A 51 -12.28 -25.86 2.97
N ASP A 52 -11.00 -26.17 3.19
CA ASP A 52 -10.46 -27.52 3.06
C ASP A 52 -11.15 -28.54 4.00
N GLU A 53 -11.70 -28.11 5.14
CA GLU A 53 -12.47 -28.98 6.04
C GLU A 53 -13.75 -29.52 5.40
N THR A 54 -14.29 -28.81 4.41
CA THR A 54 -15.57 -29.15 3.76
C THR A 54 -15.42 -29.57 2.31
N ARG A 55 -14.26 -29.32 1.68
CA ARG A 55 -13.96 -29.76 0.31
C ARG A 55 -14.00 -31.27 0.18
N ALA A 56 -14.60 -31.74 -0.90
CA ALA A 56 -14.70 -33.17 -1.21
C ALA A 56 -14.28 -33.44 -2.67
N ASP A 57 -14.08 -34.72 -3.01
CA ASP A 57 -13.90 -35.16 -4.40
C ASP A 57 -15.23 -35.08 -5.16
N LEU A 58 -15.66 -33.84 -5.42
CA LEU A 58 -16.86 -33.51 -6.15
C LEU A 58 -16.51 -33.27 -7.63
N PRO A 59 -17.36 -33.73 -8.57
CA PRO A 59 -17.20 -33.37 -9.96
C PRO A 59 -17.18 -31.86 -10.17
N VAL A 60 -16.19 -31.38 -10.92
CA VAL A 60 -16.11 -30.01 -11.40
C VAL A 60 -16.65 -29.97 -12.83
N ALA A 61 -17.43 -28.93 -13.15
CA ALA A 61 -18.00 -28.75 -14.48
C ALA A 61 -16.89 -28.79 -15.56
N PRO A 62 -17.05 -29.54 -16.65
CA PRO A 62 -16.10 -29.52 -17.77
C PRO A 62 -15.94 -28.11 -18.34
N ALA A 63 -14.73 -27.74 -18.77
CA ALA A 63 -14.40 -26.37 -19.19
C ALA A 63 -15.38 -25.75 -20.19
N GLU A 64 -15.82 -26.51 -21.21
CA GLU A 64 -16.79 -25.99 -22.20
C GLU A 64 -18.19 -25.77 -21.62
N GLN A 65 -18.61 -26.61 -20.66
CA GLN A 65 -19.86 -26.39 -19.93
C GLN A 65 -19.74 -25.19 -19.00
N ALA A 66 -18.63 -25.04 -18.29
CA ALA A 66 -18.37 -23.88 -17.44
C ALA A 66 -18.45 -22.56 -18.24
N LYS A 67 -17.77 -22.48 -19.40
CA LYS A 67 -17.87 -21.33 -20.31
C LYS A 67 -19.30 -21.05 -20.75
N THR A 68 -20.06 -22.09 -21.10
CA THR A 68 -21.46 -21.94 -21.51
C THR A 68 -22.33 -21.39 -20.38
N VAL A 69 -22.17 -21.93 -19.17
CA VAL A 69 -22.92 -21.51 -17.98
C VAL A 69 -22.61 -20.06 -17.61
N ILE A 70 -21.34 -19.64 -17.69
CA ILE A 70 -20.91 -18.26 -17.43
C ILE A 70 -21.41 -17.31 -18.53
N GLY A 71 -21.18 -17.64 -19.79
CA GLY A 71 -21.43 -16.73 -20.91
C GLY A 71 -22.91 -16.51 -21.23
N THR A 72 -23.78 -17.49 -20.93
CA THR A 72 -25.20 -17.39 -21.31
C THR A 72 -25.92 -16.22 -20.62
N PRO A 73 -25.83 -16.02 -19.29
CA PRO A 73 -26.41 -14.85 -18.62
C PRO A 73 -25.81 -13.51 -19.10
N MET A 74 -24.49 -13.45 -19.33
CA MET A 74 -23.82 -12.26 -19.87
C MET A 74 -24.37 -11.90 -21.27
N GLN A 75 -24.56 -12.90 -22.13
CA GLN A 75 -25.15 -12.70 -23.46
C GLN A 75 -26.60 -12.17 -23.36
N TRP A 76 -27.41 -12.75 -22.48
CA TRP A 76 -28.79 -12.29 -22.27
C TRP A 76 -28.87 -10.85 -21.78
N TYR A 77 -27.91 -10.42 -20.95
CA TYR A 77 -27.78 -9.02 -20.55
C TYR A 77 -27.61 -8.11 -21.76
N PHE A 78 -26.64 -8.37 -22.64
CA PHE A 78 -26.43 -7.55 -23.84
C PHE A 78 -27.60 -7.65 -24.83
N GLU A 79 -28.23 -8.81 -24.98
CA GLU A 79 -29.42 -8.97 -25.83
C GLU A 79 -30.62 -8.17 -25.33
N SER A 80 -30.79 -8.07 -24.01
CA SER A 80 -31.80 -7.25 -23.34
C SER A 80 -31.54 -5.75 -23.55
N LEU A 81 -30.28 -5.34 -23.45
CA LEU A 81 -29.87 -3.97 -23.77
C LEU A 81 -30.13 -3.64 -25.26
N ALA A 82 -29.77 -4.55 -26.17
CA ALA A 82 -30.02 -4.37 -27.61
C ALA A 82 -31.50 -4.17 -27.94
N ALA A 83 -32.39 -4.76 -27.14
CA ALA A 83 -33.83 -4.64 -27.33
C ALA A 83 -34.42 -3.35 -26.76
N SER A 84 -33.73 -2.71 -25.80
CA SER A 84 -34.25 -1.56 -25.04
C SER A 84 -33.54 -0.23 -25.35
N VAL A 85 -32.27 -0.26 -25.76
CA VAL A 85 -31.45 0.94 -26.04
C VAL A 85 -31.62 1.36 -27.51
N PRO A 86 -32.15 2.57 -27.79
CA PRO A 86 -32.24 3.09 -29.15
C PRO A 86 -30.84 3.27 -29.76
N GLY A 87 -30.58 2.66 -30.93
CA GLY A 87 -29.30 2.78 -31.63
C GLY A 87 -28.33 1.61 -31.39
N ALA A 88 -28.71 0.61 -30.60
CA ALA A 88 -27.99 -0.65 -30.53
C ALA A 88 -28.04 -1.39 -31.87
N VAL A 89 -26.89 -1.87 -32.34
CA VAL A 89 -26.76 -2.66 -33.57
C VAL A 89 -26.43 -4.09 -33.19
N ARG A 90 -27.24 -5.03 -33.67
CA ARG A 90 -26.96 -6.46 -33.53
C ARG A 90 -26.06 -6.91 -34.68
N GLU A 91 -24.87 -7.38 -34.35
CA GLU A 91 -24.01 -8.12 -35.26
C GLU A 91 -24.16 -9.63 -35.04
N ALA A 92 -23.42 -10.45 -35.81
CA ALA A 92 -23.59 -11.91 -35.80
C ALA A 92 -23.15 -12.56 -34.48
N ASP A 93 -22.23 -11.93 -33.76
CA ASP A 93 -21.56 -12.46 -32.56
C ASP A 93 -21.53 -11.49 -31.37
N HIS A 94 -21.88 -10.21 -31.55
CA HIS A 94 -21.91 -9.23 -30.47
C HIS A 94 -23.01 -8.17 -30.67
N VAL A 95 -23.27 -7.40 -29.60
CA VAL A 95 -24.16 -6.24 -29.62
C VAL A 95 -23.29 -5.00 -29.50
N ASP A 96 -23.30 -4.15 -30.53
CA ASP A 96 -22.67 -2.84 -30.48
C ASP A 96 -23.66 -1.81 -29.95
N ILE A 97 -23.29 -1.14 -28.86
CA ILE A 97 -24.07 -0.08 -28.24
C ILE A 97 -23.15 1.12 -28.09
N PRO A 98 -23.50 2.29 -28.65
CA PRO A 98 -22.70 3.50 -28.46
C PRO A 98 -22.48 3.76 -26.96
N ARG A 99 -21.22 3.96 -26.53
CA ARG A 99 -20.85 4.11 -25.10
C ARG A 99 -21.68 5.17 -24.36
N ASN A 100 -22.00 6.27 -25.02
CA ASN A 100 -22.82 7.35 -24.47
C ASN A 100 -24.30 6.97 -24.23
N LEU A 101 -24.77 5.87 -24.84
CA LEU A 101 -26.12 5.34 -24.71
C LEU A 101 -26.18 4.07 -23.85
N MET A 102 -25.03 3.47 -23.53
CA MET A 102 -24.96 2.25 -22.73
C MET A 102 -25.28 2.57 -21.26
N PRO A 103 -26.32 1.92 -20.68
CA PRO A 103 -26.67 2.13 -19.28
C PRO A 103 -25.57 1.61 -18.36
N THR A 104 -25.49 2.16 -17.16
CA THR A 104 -24.60 1.66 -16.11
C THR A 104 -24.99 0.22 -15.75
N PHE A 105 -24.01 -0.67 -15.75
CA PHE A 105 -24.15 -2.05 -15.29
C PHE A 105 -24.54 -2.08 -13.81
N ARG A 106 -25.38 -3.05 -13.44
CA ARG A 106 -25.79 -3.32 -12.05
C ARG A 106 -25.76 -4.82 -11.80
N LEU A 107 -25.27 -5.25 -10.65
CA LEU A 107 -25.11 -6.65 -10.27
C LEU A 107 -26.46 -7.38 -10.17
N ASP A 108 -27.53 -6.65 -9.84
CA ASP A 108 -28.90 -7.16 -9.75
C ASP A 108 -29.47 -7.65 -11.10
N THR A 109 -28.81 -7.31 -12.22
CA THR A 109 -29.16 -7.79 -13.57
C THR A 109 -28.95 -9.29 -13.75
N GLN A 110 -28.23 -9.95 -12.82
CA GLN A 110 -27.89 -11.38 -12.86
C GLN A 110 -26.99 -11.77 -14.04
N ALA A 111 -26.32 -10.80 -14.69
CA ALA A 111 -25.39 -11.07 -15.79
C ALA A 111 -24.22 -11.98 -15.36
N LEU A 112 -23.82 -11.92 -14.08
CA LEU A 112 -22.71 -12.68 -13.52
C LEU A 112 -23.15 -13.95 -12.77
N ALA A 113 -24.45 -14.29 -12.73
CA ALA A 113 -24.95 -15.46 -11.96
C ALA A 113 -24.35 -16.81 -12.43
N GLY A 114 -23.93 -16.89 -13.70
CA GLY A 114 -23.22 -18.06 -14.23
C GLY A 114 -21.81 -18.22 -13.64
N VAL A 115 -21.16 -17.11 -13.30
CA VAL A 115 -19.87 -17.08 -12.60
C VAL A 115 -20.03 -17.67 -11.20
N ASP A 116 -21.00 -17.19 -10.43
CA ASP A 116 -21.27 -17.69 -9.07
C ASP A 116 -21.48 -19.21 -9.05
N ALA A 117 -22.26 -19.74 -9.99
CA ALA A 117 -22.53 -21.16 -10.08
C ALA A 117 -21.27 -22.01 -10.36
N VAL A 118 -20.41 -21.54 -11.27
CA VAL A 118 -19.17 -22.24 -11.64
C VAL A 118 -18.12 -22.13 -10.54
N VAL A 119 -17.98 -20.95 -9.93
CA VAL A 119 -17.05 -20.69 -8.83
C VAL A 119 -17.43 -21.52 -7.61
N ALA A 120 -18.71 -21.52 -7.20
CA ALA A 120 -19.18 -22.34 -6.07
C ALA A 120 -18.92 -23.84 -6.30
N ASN A 121 -19.12 -24.35 -7.52
CA ASN A 121 -18.80 -25.74 -7.86
C ASN A 121 -17.29 -26.05 -7.77
N ALA A 122 -16.44 -25.13 -8.24
CA ALA A 122 -14.99 -25.28 -8.17
C ALA A 122 -14.48 -25.23 -6.72
N MET A 123 -14.92 -24.25 -5.94
CA MET A 123 -14.51 -24.03 -4.55
C MET A 123 -14.86 -25.19 -3.62
N ALA A 124 -15.96 -25.90 -3.88
CA ALA A 124 -16.36 -27.07 -3.11
C ALA A 124 -15.55 -28.35 -3.40
N SER A 125 -14.71 -28.34 -4.45
CA SER A 125 -14.01 -29.53 -4.92
C SER A 125 -12.50 -29.49 -4.64
N ASN A 126 -11.94 -30.65 -4.28
CA ASN A 126 -10.50 -30.87 -4.23
C ASN A 126 -9.90 -31.39 -5.56
N ARG A 127 -10.66 -31.34 -6.67
CA ARG A 127 -10.13 -31.58 -8.02
C ARG A 127 -9.37 -30.35 -8.51
N TRP A 128 -8.22 -30.12 -7.88
CA TRP A 128 -7.42 -28.90 -7.94
C TRP A 128 -7.29 -28.30 -9.34
N LEU A 129 -6.82 -29.09 -10.31
CA LEU A 129 -6.56 -28.58 -11.66
C LEU A 129 -7.84 -28.19 -12.41
N ASP A 130 -8.91 -28.94 -12.23
CA ASP A 130 -10.20 -28.65 -12.87
C ASP A 130 -10.87 -27.43 -12.20
N GLY A 131 -10.76 -27.32 -10.88
CA GLY A 131 -11.19 -26.14 -10.12
C GLY A 131 -10.48 -24.88 -10.61
N VAL A 132 -9.14 -24.89 -10.67
CA VAL A 132 -8.33 -23.75 -11.15
C VAL A 132 -8.70 -23.34 -12.57
N ARG A 133 -8.93 -24.31 -13.48
CA ARG A 133 -9.38 -24.01 -14.86
C ARG A 133 -10.71 -23.28 -14.89
N ASN A 134 -11.66 -23.68 -14.04
CA ASN A 134 -12.98 -23.05 -13.99
C ASN A 134 -12.91 -21.67 -13.34
N LEU A 135 -12.17 -21.52 -12.25
CA LEU A 135 -11.96 -20.22 -11.59
C LEU A 135 -11.27 -19.21 -12.52
N THR A 136 -10.23 -19.63 -13.23
CA THR A 136 -9.54 -18.75 -14.20
C THR A 136 -10.36 -18.47 -15.46
N THR A 137 -11.25 -19.40 -15.86
CA THR A 137 -12.25 -19.14 -16.90
C THR A 137 -13.27 -18.09 -16.45
N ALA A 138 -13.74 -18.16 -15.21
CA ALA A 138 -14.59 -17.14 -14.61
C ALA A 138 -13.92 -15.77 -14.62
N VAL A 139 -12.68 -15.66 -14.11
CA VAL A 139 -11.91 -14.41 -14.11
C VAL A 139 -11.80 -13.84 -15.53
N ARG A 140 -11.42 -14.66 -16.51
CA ARG A 140 -11.27 -14.24 -17.90
C ARG A 140 -12.57 -13.68 -18.49
N LEU A 141 -13.68 -14.41 -18.32
CA LEU A 141 -14.96 -13.99 -18.89
C LEU A 141 -15.53 -12.76 -18.17
N THR A 142 -15.30 -12.63 -16.87
CA THR A 142 -15.66 -11.42 -16.11
C THR A 142 -14.84 -10.21 -16.56
N ALA A 143 -13.52 -10.34 -16.75
CA ALA A 143 -12.67 -9.25 -17.26
C ALA A 143 -13.10 -8.77 -18.67
N GLN A 144 -13.44 -9.72 -19.55
CA GLN A 144 -13.98 -9.41 -20.88
C GLN A 144 -15.35 -8.74 -20.80
N PHE A 145 -16.20 -9.18 -19.87
CA PHE A 145 -17.51 -8.57 -19.63
C PHE A 145 -17.37 -7.11 -19.16
N ILE A 146 -16.49 -6.84 -18.19
CA ILE A 146 -16.20 -5.49 -17.67
C ILE A 146 -15.74 -4.57 -18.80
N SER A 147 -14.82 -5.05 -19.65
CA SER A 147 -14.32 -4.30 -20.81
C SER A 147 -15.41 -3.97 -21.84
N SER A 148 -16.55 -4.66 -21.78
CA SER A 148 -17.66 -4.57 -22.72
C SER A 148 -18.90 -3.86 -22.16
N CYS A 149 -18.94 -3.52 -20.86
CA CYS A 149 -20.06 -2.82 -20.23
C CYS A 149 -19.65 -1.44 -19.67
N MET A 150 -20.63 -0.60 -19.34
CA MET A 150 -20.36 0.66 -18.63
C MET A 150 -20.50 0.43 -17.12
N ASP A 151 -19.38 0.34 -16.40
CA ASP A 151 -19.35 0.07 -14.95
C ASP A 151 -19.05 1.34 -14.13
N ARG A 152 -19.93 2.35 -14.23
CA ARG A 152 -19.71 3.67 -13.58
C ARG A 152 -19.72 3.59 -12.05
N ASP A 153 -20.51 2.67 -11.50
CA ASP A 153 -20.64 2.45 -10.06
C ASP A 153 -19.59 1.43 -9.54
N GLN A 154 -18.66 0.97 -10.39
CA GLN A 154 -17.60 -0.03 -10.08
C GLN A 154 -18.08 -1.40 -9.57
N GLU A 155 -19.39 -1.70 -9.63
CA GLU A 155 -19.96 -2.97 -9.13
C GLU A 155 -19.35 -4.20 -9.82
N ALA A 156 -19.00 -4.13 -11.11
CA ALA A 156 -18.38 -5.25 -11.82
C ALA A 156 -16.89 -5.40 -11.48
N LEU A 157 -16.17 -4.28 -11.32
CA LEU A 157 -14.78 -4.27 -10.88
C LEU A 157 -14.64 -4.86 -9.47
N ASP A 158 -15.49 -4.46 -8.53
CA ASP A 158 -15.48 -5.00 -7.16
C ASP A 158 -15.81 -6.49 -7.14
N TYR A 159 -16.77 -6.93 -7.95
CA TYR A 159 -17.04 -8.36 -8.14
C TYR A 159 -15.82 -9.12 -8.67
N LEU A 160 -15.05 -8.54 -9.59
CA LEU A 160 -13.81 -9.15 -10.08
C LEU A 160 -12.75 -9.25 -8.97
N LYS A 161 -12.59 -8.22 -8.12
CA LYS A 161 -11.67 -8.27 -6.97
C LYS A 161 -12.05 -9.41 -6.02
N GLU A 162 -13.33 -9.55 -5.67
CA GLU A 162 -13.83 -10.67 -4.85
C GLU A 162 -13.55 -12.03 -5.49
N LEU A 163 -13.75 -12.14 -6.82
CA LEU A 163 -13.45 -13.35 -7.57
C LEU A 163 -11.96 -13.69 -7.55
N ILE A 164 -11.08 -12.69 -7.68
CA ILE A 164 -9.62 -12.87 -7.56
C ILE A 164 -9.25 -13.33 -6.14
N GLN A 165 -9.89 -12.78 -5.11
CA GLN A 165 -9.68 -13.22 -3.73
C GLN A 165 -10.06 -14.70 -3.53
N ASN A 166 -11.19 -15.14 -4.12
CA ASN A 166 -11.56 -16.56 -4.12
C ASN A 166 -10.50 -17.45 -4.81
N VAL A 167 -9.91 -16.96 -5.91
CA VAL A 167 -8.79 -17.67 -6.59
C VAL A 167 -7.59 -17.76 -5.67
N ARG A 168 -7.20 -16.68 -4.98
CA ARG A 168 -6.06 -16.65 -4.04
C ARG A 168 -6.26 -17.66 -2.90
N ILE A 169 -7.44 -17.67 -2.28
CA ILE A 169 -7.82 -18.64 -1.24
C ILE A 169 -7.76 -20.06 -1.77
N TYR A 170 -8.30 -20.33 -2.96
CA TYR A 170 -8.24 -21.66 -3.57
C TYR A 170 -6.80 -22.10 -3.88
N MET A 171 -5.98 -21.18 -4.40
CA MET A 171 -4.60 -21.43 -4.77
C MET A 171 -3.71 -21.70 -3.55
N ASP A 172 -4.02 -21.15 -2.37
CA ASP A 172 -3.36 -21.53 -1.13
C ASP A 172 -3.59 -23.01 -0.78
N SER A 173 -4.84 -23.48 -0.87
CA SER A 173 -5.14 -24.91 -0.71
C SER A 173 -4.44 -25.77 -1.75
N VAL A 174 -4.33 -25.30 -3.00
CA VAL A 174 -3.60 -26.03 -4.06
C VAL A 174 -2.13 -26.15 -3.68
N ALA A 175 -1.49 -25.05 -3.25
CA ALA A 175 -0.09 -25.06 -2.83
C ALA A 175 0.16 -26.03 -1.65
N ARG A 176 -0.77 -26.10 -0.69
CA ARG A 176 -0.66 -26.98 0.49
C ARG A 176 -0.94 -28.46 0.20
N ASN A 177 -1.90 -28.76 -0.68
CA ASN A 177 -2.49 -30.10 -0.77
C ASN A 177 -2.26 -30.83 -2.11
N ALA A 178 -1.98 -30.11 -3.20
CA ALA A 178 -1.80 -30.72 -4.52
C ALA A 178 -0.39 -31.30 -4.69
N ASP A 179 -0.26 -32.31 -5.57
CA ASP A 179 1.07 -32.79 -5.95
C ASP A 179 1.83 -31.74 -6.79
N PRO A 180 3.18 -31.76 -6.81
CA PRO A 180 3.97 -30.70 -7.44
C PRO A 180 3.70 -30.50 -8.93
N ALA A 181 3.33 -31.56 -9.67
CA ALA A 181 3.00 -31.44 -11.09
C ALA A 181 1.66 -30.73 -11.30
N THR A 182 0.67 -31.05 -10.46
CA THR A 182 -0.62 -30.34 -10.44
C THR A 182 -0.43 -28.88 -10.03
N SER A 183 0.33 -28.61 -8.98
CA SER A 183 0.67 -27.25 -8.51
C SER A 183 1.34 -26.42 -9.60
N ALA A 184 2.30 -26.99 -10.34
CA ALA A 184 2.98 -26.29 -11.42
C ALA A 184 2.05 -25.93 -12.58
N LEU A 185 1.14 -26.84 -12.96
CA LEU A 185 0.16 -26.57 -14.00
C LEU A 185 -0.88 -25.53 -13.55
N ALA A 186 -1.35 -25.61 -12.30
CA ALA A 186 -2.28 -24.65 -11.73
C ALA A 186 -1.69 -23.22 -11.72
N LEU A 187 -0.48 -23.06 -11.19
CA LEU A 187 0.18 -21.76 -11.12
C LEU A 187 0.43 -21.17 -12.51
N ARG A 188 0.78 -22.01 -13.49
CA ARG A 188 0.92 -21.59 -14.88
C ARG A 188 -0.39 -21.06 -15.46
N ILE A 189 -1.51 -21.75 -15.23
CA ILE A 189 -2.84 -21.32 -15.73
C ILE A 189 -3.23 -19.97 -15.11
N VAL A 190 -2.98 -19.77 -13.81
CA VAL A 190 -3.21 -18.48 -13.14
C VAL A 190 -2.32 -17.39 -13.73
N THR A 191 -1.02 -17.66 -13.94
CA THR A 191 -0.07 -16.71 -14.54
C THR A 191 -0.50 -16.30 -15.95
N GLU A 192 -0.90 -17.25 -16.79
CA GLU A 192 -1.42 -17.00 -18.14
C GLU A 192 -2.73 -16.18 -18.12
N THR A 193 -3.51 -16.29 -17.04
CA THR A 193 -4.74 -15.51 -16.86
C THR A 193 -4.46 -14.10 -16.34
N ALA A 194 -3.49 -13.93 -15.44
CA ALA A 194 -3.03 -12.62 -15.00
C ALA A 194 -2.44 -11.80 -16.16
N CYS A 195 -1.83 -12.46 -17.14
CA CYS A 195 -1.22 -11.80 -18.30
C CYS A 195 -2.21 -11.54 -19.48
N LEU A 196 -3.52 -11.54 -19.23
CA LEU A 196 -4.53 -11.23 -20.24
C LEU A 196 -4.42 -9.79 -20.73
N GLU A 197 -4.83 -9.55 -21.99
CA GLU A 197 -4.82 -8.19 -22.57
C GLU A 197 -5.76 -7.25 -21.82
N ASP A 198 -6.89 -7.78 -21.33
CA ASP A 198 -7.90 -7.04 -20.55
C ASP A 198 -7.33 -6.44 -19.25
N PHE A 199 -6.22 -6.96 -18.73
CA PHE A 199 -5.56 -6.43 -17.51
C PHE A 199 -4.37 -5.51 -17.82
N ARG A 200 -3.95 -5.37 -19.08
CA ARG A 200 -2.73 -4.59 -19.39
C ARG A 200 -2.86 -3.10 -19.14
N PHE A 201 -4.07 -2.56 -19.22
CA PHE A 201 -4.36 -1.14 -18.98
C PHE A 201 -4.80 -0.86 -17.54
N ASN A 202 -5.09 -1.90 -16.76
CA ASN A 202 -5.31 -1.83 -15.31
C ASN A 202 -4.56 -3.01 -14.66
N PRO A 203 -3.30 -2.81 -14.27
CA PRO A 203 -2.42 -3.89 -13.85
C PRO A 203 -2.68 -4.42 -12.43
N MET A 204 -3.53 -3.75 -11.64
CA MET A 204 -3.75 -4.15 -10.24
C MET A 204 -4.38 -5.55 -10.12
N PRO A 205 -5.47 -5.89 -10.84
CA PRO A 205 -5.98 -7.26 -10.94
C PRO A 205 -4.93 -8.29 -11.40
N MET A 206 -4.01 -7.89 -12.28
CA MET A 206 -2.90 -8.75 -12.71
C MET A 206 -1.95 -9.04 -11.53
N VAL A 207 -1.58 -8.03 -10.74
CA VAL A 207 -0.70 -8.20 -9.57
C VAL A 207 -1.39 -9.01 -8.47
N GLU A 208 -2.67 -8.77 -8.20
CA GLU A 208 -3.45 -9.54 -7.21
C GLU A 208 -3.57 -11.03 -7.59
N LEU A 209 -3.79 -11.34 -8.87
CA LEU A 209 -3.76 -12.72 -9.35
C LEU A 209 -2.35 -13.32 -9.22
N LEU A 210 -1.30 -12.57 -9.55
CA LEU A 210 0.08 -13.01 -9.37
C LEU A 210 0.44 -13.21 -7.89
N ALA A 211 -0.23 -12.53 -6.96
CA ALA A 211 -0.05 -12.77 -5.52
C ALA A 211 -0.41 -14.20 -5.08
N CYS A 212 -1.13 -14.97 -5.91
CA CYS A 212 -1.27 -16.42 -5.70
C CYS A 212 0.09 -17.14 -5.59
N THR A 213 1.16 -16.60 -6.20
CA THR A 213 2.52 -17.15 -6.11
C THR A 213 3.08 -17.19 -4.68
N LEU A 214 2.59 -16.33 -3.79
CA LEU A 214 3.01 -16.24 -2.38
C LEU A 214 2.73 -17.53 -1.61
N SER A 215 1.62 -18.23 -1.90
CA SER A 215 1.35 -19.54 -1.31
C SER A 215 2.34 -20.62 -1.76
N PHE A 216 2.90 -20.51 -2.97
CA PHE A 216 3.81 -21.51 -3.55
C PHE A 216 5.26 -21.27 -3.12
N VAL A 217 5.66 -20.03 -2.86
CA VAL A 217 7.04 -19.68 -2.51
C VAL A 217 7.53 -20.37 -1.21
N ARG A 218 6.57 -20.71 -0.34
CA ARG A 218 6.77 -21.41 0.94
C ARG A 218 7.32 -22.84 0.77
N TRP A 219 7.12 -23.46 -0.39
CA TRP A 219 7.48 -24.85 -0.64
C TRP A 219 8.68 -24.97 -1.57
N ASP A 220 9.71 -25.71 -1.15
CA ASP A 220 10.99 -25.81 -1.88
C ASP A 220 10.83 -26.31 -3.34
N ASP A 221 9.85 -27.17 -3.60
CA ASP A 221 9.59 -27.77 -4.90
C ASP A 221 8.83 -26.86 -5.88
N THR A 222 8.11 -25.85 -5.37
CA THR A 222 7.32 -24.92 -6.19
C THR A 222 7.81 -23.47 -6.12
N ARG A 223 8.75 -23.15 -5.22
CA ARG A 223 9.35 -21.81 -5.08
C ARG A 223 9.88 -21.21 -6.38
N VAL A 224 10.58 -22.00 -7.19
CA VAL A 224 11.12 -21.54 -8.48
C VAL A 224 10.00 -21.08 -9.42
N LEU A 225 8.84 -21.75 -9.37
CA LEU A 225 7.70 -21.45 -10.22
C LEU A 225 7.09 -20.09 -9.90
N ALA A 226 7.11 -19.68 -8.63
CA ALA A 226 6.66 -18.36 -8.19
C ALA A 226 7.50 -17.23 -8.83
N TYR A 227 8.83 -17.37 -8.82
CA TYR A 227 9.71 -16.40 -9.48
C TYR A 227 9.59 -16.44 -11.00
N ASP A 228 9.43 -17.62 -11.60
CA ASP A 228 9.23 -17.75 -13.05
C ASP A 228 7.93 -17.08 -13.51
N ALA A 229 6.85 -17.19 -12.72
CA ALA A 229 5.59 -16.52 -12.98
C ALA A 229 5.74 -15.00 -12.96
N LEU A 230 6.43 -14.45 -11.95
CA LEU A 230 6.71 -13.02 -11.87
C LEU A 230 7.55 -12.53 -13.06
N ASN A 231 8.64 -13.23 -13.36
CA ASN A 231 9.50 -12.91 -14.51
C ASN A 231 8.75 -13.00 -15.84
N HIS A 232 7.76 -13.90 -15.95
CA HIS A 232 6.90 -13.97 -17.13
C HIS A 232 6.00 -12.75 -17.25
N ALA A 233 5.33 -12.36 -16.17
CA ALA A 233 4.47 -11.18 -16.13
C ALA A 233 5.26 -9.89 -16.43
N THR A 234 6.46 -9.72 -15.85
CA THR A 234 7.35 -8.60 -16.18
C THR A 234 7.67 -8.54 -17.66
N ARG A 235 8.04 -9.66 -18.28
CA ARG A 235 8.30 -9.72 -19.73
C ARG A 235 7.09 -9.35 -20.59
N VAL A 236 5.87 -9.70 -20.16
CA VAL A 236 4.64 -9.34 -20.87
C VAL A 236 4.43 -7.82 -20.82
N MET A 237 4.56 -7.21 -19.65
CA MET A 237 4.39 -5.76 -19.49
C MET A 237 5.51 -4.96 -20.15
N ASP A 238 6.76 -5.41 -20.06
CA ASP A 238 7.88 -4.79 -20.80
C ASP A 238 7.67 -4.86 -22.31
N GLY A 239 7.13 -5.98 -22.81
CA GLY A 239 6.80 -6.17 -24.22
C GLY A 239 5.74 -5.18 -24.72
N MET A 240 4.81 -4.75 -23.87
CA MET A 240 3.80 -3.74 -24.19
C MET A 240 4.45 -2.40 -24.51
N VAL A 241 5.45 -1.98 -23.74
CA VAL A 241 6.08 -0.65 -23.86
C VAL A 241 7.37 -0.64 -24.70
N ALA A 242 7.88 -1.81 -25.09
CA ALA A 242 9.14 -1.96 -25.84
C ALA A 242 9.21 -1.14 -27.14
N GLY A 243 8.07 -0.83 -27.75
CA GLY A 243 7.97 -0.01 -28.96
C GLY A 243 8.17 1.50 -28.75
N TYR A 244 8.17 1.99 -27.50
CA TYR A 244 8.15 3.42 -27.19
C TYR A 244 9.53 4.06 -26.93
N GLY A 245 10.61 3.26 -26.86
CA GLY A 245 12.01 3.72 -26.71
C GLY A 245 12.34 4.40 -25.38
N ASP A 246 13.54 5.01 -25.26
CA ASP A 246 14.03 5.76 -24.07
C ASP A 246 13.24 7.04 -23.74
N ALA A 247 12.17 7.35 -24.49
CA ALA A 247 11.37 8.56 -24.31
C ALA A 247 10.51 8.56 -23.03
N VAL A 248 10.57 7.49 -22.23
CA VAL A 248 9.84 7.31 -20.96
C VAL A 248 10.53 8.06 -19.80
N GLU A 249 11.86 8.22 -19.83
CA GLU A 249 12.63 8.89 -18.77
C GLU A 249 12.53 10.43 -18.81
N MET A 250 12.00 11.03 -19.88
CA MET A 250 12.11 12.47 -20.16
C MET A 250 10.80 13.27 -20.16
N ASP A 251 9.65 12.69 -19.85
CA ASP A 251 8.41 13.48 -19.77
C ASP A 251 8.18 13.98 -18.33
N GLU A 252 8.46 15.27 -18.12
CA GLU A 252 8.18 15.98 -16.86
C GLU A 252 6.69 15.94 -16.49
N ARG A 253 5.79 15.78 -17.47
CA ARG A 253 4.34 15.60 -17.23
C ARG A 253 3.98 14.22 -16.68
N PHE A 254 4.80 13.20 -16.98
CA PHE A 254 4.70 11.89 -16.37
C PHE A 254 4.84 12.07 -14.86
N HIS A 255 5.93 12.70 -14.40
CA HIS A 255 6.23 12.97 -12.99
C HIS A 255 5.21 13.87 -12.26
N GLU A 256 4.62 14.87 -12.94
CA GLU A 256 3.55 15.71 -12.38
C GLU A 256 2.23 14.93 -12.16
N LEU A 257 1.91 13.96 -13.02
CA LEU A 257 0.76 13.06 -12.82
C LEU A 257 1.00 12.11 -11.64
N PHE A 258 2.23 11.60 -11.46
CA PHE A 258 2.61 10.70 -10.35
C PHE A 258 2.58 11.34 -8.97
N GLY A 259 2.64 12.67 -8.87
CA GLY A 259 2.48 13.37 -7.59
C GLY A 259 1.06 13.29 -7.01
N ILE A 260 0.06 13.05 -7.84
CA ILE A 260 -1.37 12.96 -7.45
C ILE A 260 -1.74 11.52 -7.07
N TYR A 261 -1.10 10.52 -7.70
CA TYR A 261 -1.38 9.09 -7.46
C TYR A 261 -0.59 8.47 -6.30
N ALA A 262 0.34 9.21 -5.69
CA ALA A 262 0.99 8.79 -4.44
C ALA A 262 0.01 8.71 -3.26
N ASP A 263 -1.11 9.45 -3.33
CA ASP A 263 -2.21 9.41 -2.36
C ASP A 263 -3.06 8.11 -2.48
N GLN A 264 -2.93 7.32 -3.57
CA GLN A 264 -3.70 6.08 -3.76
C GLN A 264 -3.12 4.85 -3.04
N PHE A 265 -1.96 4.97 -2.40
CA PHE A 265 -1.41 3.91 -1.54
C PHE A 265 -1.90 4.00 -0.09
N ASP A 266 -2.63 5.05 0.28
CA ASP A 266 -3.27 5.21 1.59
C ASP A 266 -4.37 4.14 1.82
N ASP A 267 -4.86 3.53 0.73
CA ASP A 267 -6.04 2.65 0.70
C ASP A 267 -5.73 1.24 0.15
N LEU A 268 -4.67 0.61 0.67
CA LEU A 268 -4.49 -0.85 0.52
C LEU A 268 -5.38 -1.65 1.50
N SER A 269 -5.90 -1.01 2.55
CA SER A 269 -6.78 -1.64 3.56
C SER A 269 -8.25 -1.24 3.50
N ASP A 270 -8.58 -0.07 2.93
CA ASP A 270 -9.94 0.29 2.52
C ASP A 270 -9.91 0.37 0.99
N SER A 271 -10.67 -0.46 0.28
CA SER A 271 -10.62 -0.50 -1.18
C SER A 271 -11.54 0.55 -1.83
N SER A 272 -11.85 1.63 -1.11
CA SER A 272 -12.96 2.55 -1.41
C SER A 272 -12.54 3.86 -2.07
N ASP A 273 -11.30 4.35 -1.92
CA ASP A 273 -10.89 5.64 -2.50
C ASP A 273 -10.27 5.52 -3.92
N PHE A 274 -10.70 4.52 -4.70
CA PHE A 274 -10.53 4.49 -6.16
C PHE A 274 -11.59 5.34 -6.90
N ASP A 275 -12.09 6.38 -6.23
CA ASP A 275 -13.23 7.22 -6.64
C ASP A 275 -12.98 8.07 -7.91
N ASP A 276 -11.74 8.14 -8.42
CA ASP A 276 -11.36 9.02 -9.55
C ASP A 276 -11.06 8.28 -10.88
N TYR A 277 -11.44 7.01 -11.01
CA TYR A 277 -11.26 6.26 -12.27
C TYR A 277 -12.14 6.75 -13.44
N GLU A 278 -13.23 7.49 -13.17
CA GLU A 278 -14.08 8.07 -14.24
C GLU A 278 -13.41 9.26 -14.95
N ASP A 279 -12.53 10.01 -14.28
CA ASP A 279 -11.84 11.14 -14.92
C ASP A 279 -10.59 10.68 -15.70
N ALA A 280 -9.93 9.59 -15.29
CA ALA A 280 -8.79 9.01 -16.01
C ALA A 280 -9.17 8.41 -17.38
N LEU A 281 -10.40 7.91 -17.55
CA LEU A 281 -10.92 7.46 -18.85
C LEU A 281 -11.57 8.59 -19.67
N SER A 282 -11.65 9.81 -19.11
CA SER A 282 -12.17 11.01 -19.77
C SER A 282 -11.09 11.91 -20.38
N PHE A 283 -9.81 11.58 -20.20
CA PHE A 283 -8.74 12.18 -20.99
C PHE A 283 -8.62 11.47 -22.35
N PRO A 284 -8.58 12.19 -23.49
CA PRO A 284 -8.08 11.64 -24.73
C PRO A 284 -6.55 11.52 -24.62
N GLY A 285 -6.06 10.67 -23.72
CA GLY A 285 -4.65 10.28 -23.66
C GLY A 285 -4.34 9.41 -24.86
N ASP A 286 -3.17 9.61 -25.46
CA ASP A 286 -2.65 8.71 -26.50
C ASP A 286 -2.62 7.29 -25.91
N GLU A 287 -3.00 6.24 -26.66
CA GLU A 287 -2.96 4.84 -26.20
C GLU A 287 -1.59 4.50 -25.57
N ARG A 288 -0.55 5.14 -26.09
CA ARG A 288 0.80 5.13 -25.55
C ARG A 288 0.91 5.61 -24.09
N GLU A 289 0.30 6.74 -23.73
CA GLU A 289 0.37 7.30 -22.37
C GLU A 289 -0.26 6.34 -21.36
N LEU A 290 -1.42 5.76 -21.72
CA LEU A 290 -2.11 4.77 -20.88
C LEU A 290 -1.27 3.50 -20.67
N GLN A 291 -0.62 3.00 -21.72
CA GLN A 291 0.27 1.83 -21.61
C GLN A 291 1.50 2.12 -20.74
N LEU A 292 2.09 3.32 -20.85
CA LEU A 292 3.23 3.72 -20.01
C LEU A 292 2.83 3.87 -18.54
N GLN A 293 1.65 4.45 -18.26
CA GLN A 293 1.12 4.55 -16.91
C GLN A 293 0.88 3.17 -16.30
N ALA A 294 0.23 2.27 -17.02
CA ALA A 294 -0.03 0.91 -16.55
C ALA A 294 1.26 0.12 -16.34
N HIS A 295 2.26 0.27 -17.22
CA HIS A 295 3.59 -0.35 -17.01
C HIS A 295 4.28 0.15 -15.74
N HIS A 296 4.21 1.46 -15.48
CA HIS A 296 4.79 2.05 -14.28
C HIS A 296 4.11 1.53 -13.00
N GLN A 297 2.77 1.57 -12.94
CA GLN A 297 1.99 1.05 -11.82
C GLN A 297 2.29 -0.43 -11.57
N PHE A 298 2.31 -1.24 -12.63
CA PHE A 298 2.69 -2.64 -12.56
C PHE A 298 4.10 -2.81 -11.97
N THR A 299 5.07 -2.03 -12.43
CA THR A 299 6.47 -2.12 -11.99
C THR A 299 6.59 -1.84 -10.49
N GLN A 300 5.90 -0.81 -9.98
CA GLN A 300 5.88 -0.50 -8.55
C GLN A 300 5.22 -1.62 -7.73
N ALA A 301 4.02 -2.04 -8.13
CA ALA A 301 3.27 -3.07 -7.42
C ALA A 301 3.97 -4.44 -7.44
N VAL A 302 4.69 -4.77 -8.52
CA VAL A 302 5.50 -5.99 -8.60
C VAL A 302 6.69 -5.99 -7.65
N GLU A 303 7.26 -4.83 -7.31
CA GLU A 303 8.33 -4.78 -6.29
C GLU A 303 7.78 -5.11 -4.89
N LEU A 304 6.54 -4.73 -4.58
CA LEU A 304 5.86 -5.16 -3.36
C LEU A 304 5.68 -6.70 -3.35
N LEU A 305 5.20 -7.27 -4.46
CA LEU A 305 5.07 -8.72 -4.61
C LEU A 305 6.43 -9.44 -4.50
N ARG A 306 7.48 -8.86 -5.07
CA ARG A 306 8.84 -9.40 -5.02
C ARG A 306 9.39 -9.38 -3.60
N HIS A 307 9.15 -8.32 -2.84
CA HIS A 307 9.47 -8.27 -1.42
C HIS A 307 8.80 -9.42 -0.68
N ASP A 308 7.50 -9.60 -0.85
CA ASP A 308 6.74 -10.64 -0.15
C ASP A 308 7.21 -12.04 -0.53
N LEU A 309 7.54 -12.27 -1.81
CA LEU A 309 8.13 -13.53 -2.26
C LEU A 309 9.46 -13.83 -1.56
N LEU A 310 10.35 -12.84 -1.44
CA LEU A 310 11.62 -13.00 -0.73
C LEU A 310 11.38 -13.27 0.75
N ARG A 311 10.49 -12.50 1.38
CA ARG A 311 10.14 -12.63 2.80
C ARG A 311 9.55 -13.99 3.13
N MET A 312 8.47 -14.37 2.45
CA MET A 312 7.79 -15.65 2.65
C MET A 312 8.62 -16.85 2.16
N GLY A 313 9.54 -16.62 1.21
CA GLY A 313 10.51 -17.60 0.75
C GLY A 313 11.68 -17.85 1.72
N GLY A 314 11.79 -17.04 2.78
CA GLY A 314 12.80 -17.15 3.84
C GLY A 314 14.14 -16.46 3.53
N ASP A 315 14.18 -15.54 2.55
CA ASP A 315 15.36 -14.73 2.22
C ASP A 315 15.22 -13.31 2.77
N ASP A 316 15.33 -13.19 4.10
CA ASP A 316 15.14 -11.94 4.83
C ASP A 316 16.13 -10.85 4.45
N ASP A 317 17.38 -11.23 4.18
CA ASP A 317 18.44 -10.30 3.83
C ASP A 317 18.18 -9.69 2.45
N ALA A 318 17.79 -10.50 1.46
CA ALA A 318 17.44 -10.01 0.14
C ALA A 318 16.17 -9.17 0.14
N ALA A 319 15.18 -9.53 0.98
CA ALA A 319 13.98 -8.72 1.18
C ALA A 319 14.34 -7.34 1.77
N ASP A 320 15.20 -7.28 2.80
CA ASP A 320 15.67 -6.01 3.39
C ASP A 320 16.51 -5.18 2.41
N GLU A 321 17.32 -5.84 1.57
CA GLU A 321 18.07 -5.16 0.51
C GLU A 321 17.14 -4.55 -0.54
N LEU A 322 16.05 -5.23 -0.90
CA LEU A 322 15.03 -4.72 -1.83
C LEU A 322 14.36 -3.46 -1.27
N LEU A 323 13.92 -3.49 -0.01
CA LEU A 323 13.33 -2.32 0.64
C LEU A 323 14.27 -1.11 0.61
N LEU A 324 15.56 -1.33 0.91
CA LEU A 324 16.56 -0.27 0.90
C LEU A 324 16.85 0.25 -0.53
N ARG A 325 16.87 -0.64 -1.52
CA ARG A 325 17.14 -0.30 -2.92
C ARG A 325 16.04 0.59 -3.50
N HIS A 326 14.79 0.34 -3.10
CA HIS A 326 13.61 1.06 -3.54
C HIS A 326 13.06 1.99 -2.46
N ALA A 327 13.95 2.52 -1.62
CA ALA A 327 13.60 3.44 -0.54
C ALA A 327 13.08 4.79 -1.06
N ASP A 328 13.05 5.05 -2.36
CA ASP A 328 12.35 6.17 -3.00
C ASP A 328 10.82 6.00 -3.02
N GLN A 329 10.33 4.76 -2.93
CA GLN A 329 8.90 4.45 -2.80
C GLN A 329 8.48 4.46 -1.33
N ALA A 330 7.42 5.19 -0.99
CA ALA A 330 6.96 5.36 0.39
C ALA A 330 6.68 4.04 1.14
N PRO A 331 5.86 3.09 0.62
CA PRO A 331 5.55 1.86 1.38
C PRO A 331 6.79 1.00 1.68
N LEU A 332 7.76 0.95 0.76
CA LEU A 332 9.00 0.20 0.93
C LEU A 332 9.95 0.87 1.94
N ALA A 333 10.06 2.20 1.88
CA ALA A 333 10.87 2.97 2.82
C ALA A 333 10.32 2.88 4.26
N ASP A 334 9.00 3.03 4.41
CA ASP A 334 8.31 2.93 5.70
C ASP A 334 8.51 1.53 6.30
N THR A 335 8.36 0.50 5.47
CA THR A 335 8.57 -0.90 5.87
C THR A 335 10.01 -1.14 6.32
N TYR A 336 10.99 -0.57 5.62
CA TYR A 336 12.38 -0.67 6.05
C TYR A 336 12.61 0.00 7.41
N ALA A 337 12.04 1.19 7.63
CA ALA A 337 12.14 1.90 8.89
C ALA A 337 11.49 1.11 10.04
N ALA A 338 10.30 0.54 9.82
CA ALA A 338 9.61 -0.32 10.77
C ALA A 338 10.45 -1.54 11.16
N ARG A 339 11.09 -2.19 10.19
CA ARG A 339 11.99 -3.32 10.46
C ARG A 339 13.21 -2.92 11.28
N LEU A 340 13.86 -1.80 10.97
CA LEU A 340 14.98 -1.32 11.77
C LEU A 340 14.56 -0.96 13.20
N LEU A 341 13.38 -0.35 13.38
CA LEU A 341 12.78 -0.06 14.68
C LEU A 341 12.57 -1.33 15.49
N GLN A 342 11.89 -2.33 14.91
CA GLN A 342 11.54 -3.58 15.57
C GLN A 342 12.79 -4.41 15.94
N ALA A 343 13.78 -4.49 15.04
CA ALA A 343 15.07 -5.12 15.33
C ALA A 343 15.91 -4.34 16.38
N GLY A 344 15.53 -3.09 16.68
CA GLY A 344 16.28 -2.18 17.53
C GLY A 344 17.65 -1.82 16.94
N ARG A 345 17.73 -1.74 15.61
CA ARG A 345 18.90 -1.29 14.83
C ARG A 345 18.88 0.23 14.70
N PHE A 346 18.87 0.92 15.84
CA PHE A 346 18.62 2.36 15.88
C PHE A 346 19.73 3.22 15.24
N GLU A 347 20.97 2.74 15.18
CA GLU A 347 22.04 3.44 14.42
C GLU A 347 21.74 3.43 12.92
N ASP A 348 21.32 2.28 12.39
CA ASP A 348 20.97 2.14 10.97
C ASP A 348 19.71 2.94 10.65
N LEU A 349 18.72 2.95 11.56
CA LEU A 349 17.52 3.76 11.42
C LEU A 349 17.85 5.26 11.39
N LEU A 350 18.75 5.71 12.25
CA LEU A 350 19.17 7.11 12.28
C LEU A 350 19.86 7.49 10.97
N ALA A 351 20.79 6.66 10.49
CA ALA A 351 21.48 6.89 9.22
C ALA A 351 20.50 6.89 8.03
N PHE A 352 19.51 5.99 8.04
CA PHE A 352 18.50 5.89 7.01
C PHE A 352 17.57 7.11 7.00
N THR A 353 17.03 7.50 8.15
CA THR A 353 16.17 8.69 8.28
C THR A 353 16.90 9.98 7.94
N ASP A 354 18.17 10.14 8.35
CA ASP A 354 19.02 11.27 7.94
C ASP A 354 19.19 11.33 6.41
N LYS A 355 19.36 10.17 5.74
CA LYS A 355 19.44 10.10 4.28
C LYS A 355 18.12 10.51 3.62
N VAL A 356 17.00 9.93 4.06
CA VAL A 356 15.67 10.22 3.49
C VAL A 356 15.33 11.71 3.59
N LEU A 357 15.58 12.32 4.76
CA LEU A 357 15.36 13.76 4.97
C LEU A 357 16.30 14.65 4.15
N ALA A 358 17.51 14.17 3.84
CA ALA A 358 18.45 14.90 2.99
C ALA A 358 18.05 14.85 1.51
N ASP A 359 17.55 13.69 1.05
CA ASP A 359 17.14 13.48 -0.33
C ASP A 359 15.78 14.17 -0.61
N THR A 360 14.80 14.00 0.29
CA THR A 360 13.44 14.55 0.17
C THR A 360 12.93 15.08 1.53
N PRO A 361 13.13 16.36 1.86
CA PRO A 361 12.81 16.92 3.18
C PRO A 361 11.32 16.84 3.59
N ASN A 362 10.40 16.93 2.62
CA ASN A 362 8.95 16.96 2.86
C ASN A 362 8.29 15.63 2.50
N ARG A 363 9.00 14.52 2.70
CA ARG A 363 8.45 13.19 2.43
C ARG A 363 7.46 12.79 3.52
N PHE A 364 6.33 12.24 3.12
CA PHE A 364 5.33 11.67 4.01
C PHE A 364 5.56 10.18 4.23
N THR A 365 5.06 9.69 5.35
CA THR A 365 4.89 8.27 5.63
C THR A 365 3.43 7.91 5.32
N ILE A 366 3.21 6.68 4.85
CA ILE A 366 1.88 6.15 4.48
C ILE A 366 1.49 5.03 5.44
N MET A 367 2.46 4.20 5.85
CA MET A 367 2.14 3.01 6.62
C MET A 367 1.99 3.27 8.14
N PHE A 368 2.39 4.46 8.60
CA PHE A 368 2.40 4.81 10.03
C PHE A 368 1.26 5.77 10.38
N PRO A 369 0.57 5.58 11.51
CA PRO A 369 -0.51 6.48 11.93
C PRO A 369 0.02 7.84 12.37
N GLU A 370 -0.66 8.91 11.96
CA GLU A 370 -0.27 10.32 12.20
C GLU A 370 0.01 10.60 13.70
N GLU A 371 -0.70 9.95 14.63
CA GLU A 371 -0.49 10.18 16.06
C GLU A 371 0.90 9.71 16.55
N LEU A 372 1.43 8.65 15.92
CA LEU A 372 2.74 8.10 16.23
C LEU A 372 3.86 8.84 15.49
N VAL A 373 3.57 9.34 14.28
CA VAL A 373 4.52 10.06 13.42
C VAL A 373 4.03 11.47 13.01
N PRO A 374 3.71 12.37 13.96
CA PRO A 374 3.11 13.68 13.64
C PRO A 374 4.05 14.63 12.88
N TYR A 375 5.31 14.25 12.71
CA TYR A 375 6.33 14.93 11.92
C TYR A 375 6.96 13.99 10.89
N GLU A 376 6.22 12.96 10.44
CA GLU A 376 6.66 12.01 9.42
C GLU A 376 8.04 11.40 9.76
N TRP A 377 8.98 11.45 8.81
CA TRP A 377 10.34 10.96 8.92
C TRP A 377 11.17 11.62 10.05
N GLU A 378 10.87 12.86 10.44
CA GLU A 378 11.49 13.48 11.62
C GLU A 378 11.01 12.83 12.93
N SER A 379 9.82 12.24 12.96
CA SER A 379 9.37 11.40 14.08
C SER A 379 10.12 10.07 14.12
N LEU A 380 10.33 9.42 12.98
CA LEU A 380 11.13 8.18 12.90
C LEU A 380 12.58 8.42 13.33
N ARG A 381 13.16 9.57 12.93
CA ARG A 381 14.45 10.05 13.39
C ARG A 381 14.50 10.28 14.90
N GLU A 382 13.47 10.90 15.46
CA GLU A 382 13.31 11.07 16.92
C GLU A 382 13.34 9.71 17.64
N LEU A 383 12.59 8.73 17.14
CA LEU A 383 12.53 7.39 17.70
C LEU A 383 13.89 6.70 17.67
N ALA A 384 14.66 6.87 16.59
CA ALA A 384 16.04 6.39 16.51
C ALA A 384 16.93 6.99 17.61
N LEU A 385 16.88 8.31 17.79
CA LEU A 385 17.63 9.00 18.84
C LEU A 385 17.21 8.58 20.25
N GLN A 386 15.91 8.33 20.48
CA GLN A 386 15.38 7.79 21.73
C GLN A 386 15.89 6.36 21.99
N GLY A 387 15.90 5.50 20.95
CA GLY A 387 16.41 4.13 21.04
C GLY A 387 17.91 4.07 21.37
N LEU A 388 18.68 5.06 20.93
CA LEU A 388 20.10 5.23 21.24
C LEU A 388 20.39 5.99 22.55
N ASP A 389 19.36 6.49 23.24
CA ASP A 389 19.49 7.39 24.40
C ASP A 389 20.41 8.62 24.12
N ARG A 390 20.37 9.16 22.89
CA ARG A 390 21.16 10.33 22.47
C ARG A 390 20.53 11.64 22.96
N ARG A 391 20.56 11.85 24.27
CA ARG A 391 19.85 12.96 24.95
C ARG A 391 20.20 14.35 24.43
N ASP A 392 21.46 14.62 24.14
CA ASP A 392 21.85 15.95 23.70
C ASP A 392 21.34 16.26 22.28
N ALA A 393 21.33 15.27 21.40
CA ALA A 393 20.72 15.38 20.07
C ALA A 393 19.19 15.54 20.15
N LEU A 394 18.52 14.80 21.04
CA LEU A 394 17.08 14.98 21.30
C LEU A 394 16.77 16.38 21.84
N ARG A 395 17.58 16.91 22.78
CA ARG A 395 17.39 18.27 23.30
C ARG A 395 17.52 19.30 22.19
N GLU A 396 18.54 19.18 21.35
CA GLU A 396 18.72 20.06 20.19
C GLU A 396 17.53 19.99 19.24
N MET A 397 17.09 18.78 18.90
CA MET A 397 15.93 18.55 18.03
C MET A 397 14.67 19.21 18.58
N TYR A 398 14.36 19.03 19.87
CA TYR A 398 13.19 19.66 20.48
C TYR A 398 13.33 21.18 20.60
N ARG A 399 14.53 21.71 20.88
CA ARG A 399 14.76 23.17 20.86
C ARG A 399 14.48 23.73 19.47
N ARG A 400 15.00 23.10 18.42
CA ARG A 400 14.76 23.49 17.03
C ARG A 400 13.26 23.53 16.71
N ARG A 401 12.51 22.46 17.00
CA ARG A 401 11.04 22.42 16.81
C ARG A 401 10.32 23.55 17.55
N ILE A 402 10.67 23.82 18.82
CA ILE A 402 10.08 24.93 19.59
C ILE A 402 10.38 26.29 18.94
N VAL A 403 11.58 26.48 18.37
CA VAL A 403 11.98 27.73 17.72
C VAL A 403 11.31 27.92 16.36
N GLU A 404 11.10 26.84 15.62
CA GLU A 404 10.56 26.85 14.26
C GLU A 404 9.04 26.68 14.20
N ALA A 405 8.38 26.30 15.31
CA ALA A 405 6.93 26.07 15.35
C ALA A 405 6.13 27.26 14.79
N SER A 406 5.24 26.97 13.85
CA SER A 406 4.33 27.95 13.24
C SER A 406 2.90 27.85 13.78
N ASP A 407 2.58 26.79 14.51
CA ASP A 407 1.26 26.54 15.08
C ASP A 407 1.35 26.03 16.53
N GLY A 408 0.20 25.84 17.17
CA GLY A 408 0.11 25.38 18.56
C GLY A 408 0.19 23.85 18.72
N THR A 409 0.40 23.09 17.64
CA THR A 409 0.41 21.62 17.68
C THR A 409 1.69 21.08 18.34
N ASP A 410 2.78 21.86 18.29
CA ASP A 410 4.13 21.52 18.76
C ASP A 410 4.36 21.53 20.29
N LEU A 411 3.30 21.52 21.10
CA LEU A 411 3.41 21.48 22.56
C LEU A 411 4.06 20.19 23.10
N ARG A 412 4.06 19.14 22.29
CA ARG A 412 4.74 17.86 22.57
C ARG A 412 6.25 18.07 22.69
N ALA A 413 6.87 18.82 21.78
CA ALA A 413 8.30 19.12 21.80
C ALA A 413 8.71 19.86 23.08
N LEU A 414 7.94 20.87 23.49
CA LEU A 414 8.17 21.62 24.73
C LEU A 414 8.09 20.71 25.98
N SER A 415 7.07 19.85 26.03
CA SER A 415 6.87 18.91 27.13
C SER A 415 7.99 17.87 27.21
N ASN A 416 8.43 17.35 26.07
CA ASN A 416 9.52 16.38 25.98
C ASN A 416 10.87 16.98 26.34
N LEU A 417 11.18 18.19 25.85
CA LEU A 417 12.39 18.90 26.23
C LEU A 417 12.47 19.13 27.74
N ARG A 418 11.37 19.59 28.36
CA ARG A 418 11.31 19.81 29.82
C ARG A 418 11.57 18.52 30.59
N ARG A 419 10.94 17.42 30.18
CA ARG A 419 11.12 16.08 30.79
C ARG A 419 12.56 15.58 30.67
N LEU A 420 13.16 15.72 29.49
CA LEU A 420 14.53 15.25 29.19
C LEU A 420 15.62 16.09 29.89
N SER A 421 15.32 17.36 30.15
CA SER A 421 16.30 18.31 30.68
C SER A 421 16.34 18.31 32.20
N GLY A 422 15.23 18.06 32.87
CA GLY A 422 15.17 17.94 34.34
C GLY A 422 15.78 19.17 35.03
N ARG A 423 16.94 18.99 35.67
CA ARG A 423 17.66 20.08 36.36
C ARG A 423 18.29 21.11 35.41
N ASP A 424 18.58 20.72 34.18
CA ASP A 424 19.20 21.58 33.17
C ASP A 424 18.19 22.47 32.43
N TRP A 425 16.89 22.36 32.77
CA TRP A 425 15.81 23.10 32.10
C TRP A 425 16.07 24.60 31.95
N LYS A 426 16.66 25.25 32.96
CA LYS A 426 16.96 26.70 32.88
C LYS A 426 17.94 27.05 31.76
N ASN A 427 18.95 26.22 31.52
CA ASN A 427 19.91 26.44 30.44
C ASN A 427 19.26 26.25 29.08
N GLN A 428 18.32 25.30 28.99
CA GLN A 428 17.56 25.04 27.78
C GLN A 428 16.66 26.21 27.40
N VAL A 429 15.96 26.80 28.38
CA VAL A 429 15.16 28.02 28.18
C VAL A 429 16.04 29.16 27.69
N ALA A 430 17.21 29.37 28.30
CA ALA A 430 18.14 30.42 27.89
C ALA A 430 18.59 30.24 26.42
N GLN A 431 18.89 29.02 25.99
CA GLN A 431 19.25 28.72 24.60
C GLN A 431 18.11 28.97 23.61
N ILE A 432 16.86 28.62 23.99
CA ILE A 432 15.68 28.91 23.14
C ILE A 432 15.50 30.43 22.99
N VAL A 433 15.63 31.18 24.08
CA VAL A 433 15.50 32.64 24.07
C VAL A 433 16.61 33.29 23.25
N GLU A 434 17.84 32.80 23.36
CA GLU A 434 18.98 33.25 22.55
C GLU A 434 18.75 32.97 21.06
N ALA A 435 18.29 31.76 20.72
CA ALA A 435 17.91 31.42 19.34
C ALA A 435 16.73 32.30 18.84
N TYR A 436 15.82 32.69 19.72
CA TYR A 436 14.77 33.65 19.40
C TYR A 436 15.29 35.07 19.17
N GLN A 437 16.45 35.41 19.71
CA GLN A 437 17.09 36.72 19.62
C GLN A 437 18.21 36.75 18.58
N ASP A 438 18.31 35.71 17.74
CA ASP A 438 19.37 35.56 16.72
C ASP A 438 19.32 36.60 15.57
N GLY A 439 18.32 37.49 15.59
CA GLY A 439 18.17 38.57 14.61
C GLY A 439 17.58 38.09 13.27
N LYS A 440 17.07 36.85 13.18
CA LYS A 440 16.30 36.43 12.02
C LYS A 440 14.91 37.05 12.04
N ASP A 441 14.50 37.62 10.92
CA ASP A 441 13.15 38.15 10.72
C ASP A 441 12.15 36.98 10.68
N ARG A 442 11.46 36.75 11.80
CA ARG A 442 10.33 35.80 11.86
C ARG A 442 9.08 36.47 11.32
N MET A 443 8.39 35.78 10.40
CA MET A 443 7.20 36.30 9.73
C MET A 443 5.88 35.80 10.35
N MET A 444 5.93 34.84 11.26
CA MET A 444 4.76 34.22 11.87
C MET A 444 4.91 34.14 13.39
N ARG A 445 3.76 34.21 14.08
CA ARG A 445 3.67 33.94 15.52
C ARG A 445 4.09 32.50 15.80
N ASN A 446 4.66 32.29 16.98
CA ASN A 446 4.95 30.96 17.51
C ASN A 446 4.22 30.78 18.85
N PRO A 447 3.05 30.12 18.84
CA PRO A 447 2.26 29.87 20.04
C PRO A 447 2.99 29.01 21.10
N VAL A 448 3.91 28.15 20.68
CA VAL A 448 4.69 27.30 21.59
C VAL A 448 5.69 28.11 22.40
N TYR A 449 6.37 29.06 21.76
CA TYR A 449 7.26 30.01 22.40
C TYR A 449 6.49 30.98 23.32
N GLU A 450 5.34 31.49 22.87
CA GLU A 450 4.45 32.28 23.72
C GLU A 450 4.08 31.53 25.01
N ARG A 451 3.71 30.25 24.90
CA ARG A 451 3.42 29.41 26.07
C ARG A 451 4.64 29.15 26.94
N LEU A 452 5.84 29.04 26.36
CA LEU A 452 7.09 28.98 27.12
C LEU A 452 7.25 30.23 27.98
N LEU A 453 7.11 31.42 27.38
CA LEU A 453 7.22 32.71 28.08
C LEU A 453 6.24 32.80 29.25
N ILE A 454 4.99 32.39 29.03
CA ILE A 454 3.94 32.33 30.07
C ILE A 454 4.36 31.40 31.20
N SER A 455 4.77 30.18 30.86
CA SER A 455 5.12 29.16 31.86
C SER A 455 6.33 29.51 32.71
N GLN A 456 7.23 30.37 32.19
CA GLN A 456 8.47 30.77 32.85
C GLN A 456 8.40 32.19 33.46
N GLY A 457 7.31 32.93 33.27
CA GLY A 457 7.14 34.30 33.79
C GLY A 457 8.11 35.32 33.16
N MET A 458 8.35 35.19 31.85
CA MET A 458 9.38 35.94 31.13
C MET A 458 8.86 37.27 30.58
N HIS A 459 8.64 38.24 31.46
CA HIS A 459 8.04 39.54 31.11
C HIS A 459 8.85 40.32 30.07
N GLU A 460 10.18 40.41 30.23
CA GLU A 460 11.03 41.22 29.34
C GLU A 460 11.11 40.63 27.93
N GLU A 461 11.18 39.31 27.82
CA GLU A 461 11.14 38.59 26.56
C GLU A 461 9.76 38.66 25.89
N ALA A 462 8.68 38.61 26.66
CA ALA A 462 7.32 38.78 26.14
C ALA A 462 7.11 40.20 25.59
N VAL A 463 7.57 41.24 26.29
CA VAL A 463 7.52 42.62 25.79
C VAL A 463 8.31 42.76 24.49
N ARG A 464 9.50 42.13 24.40
CA ARG A 464 10.30 42.12 23.16
C ARG A 464 9.57 41.39 22.03
N TYR A 465 9.01 40.22 22.29
CA TYR A 465 8.25 39.46 21.29
C TYR A 465 7.05 40.26 20.74
N LEU A 466 6.34 40.99 21.59
CA LEU A 466 5.23 41.88 21.21
C LEU A 466 5.64 43.07 20.32
N THR A 467 6.94 43.42 20.26
CA THR A 467 7.41 44.43 19.30
C THR A 467 7.37 43.90 17.86
N THR A 468 7.50 42.59 17.69
CA THR A 468 7.43 41.91 16.40
C THR A 468 6.00 41.42 16.10
N PHE A 469 5.30 40.91 17.11
CA PHE A 469 3.95 40.32 16.99
C PHE A 469 2.96 40.95 17.98
N PRO A 470 2.50 42.20 17.75
CA PRO A 470 1.62 42.91 18.68
C PRO A 470 0.26 42.21 18.90
N GLU A 471 -0.21 41.46 17.91
CA GLU A 471 -1.44 40.67 17.96
C GLU A 471 -1.41 39.51 18.98
N ALA A 472 -0.24 39.14 19.50
CA ALA A 472 -0.10 38.13 20.55
C ALA A 472 -0.44 38.66 21.97
N LEU A 473 -0.72 39.97 22.11
CA LEU A 473 -1.01 40.62 23.39
C LEU A 473 -2.14 39.95 24.21
N PRO A 474 -3.28 39.53 23.63
CA PRO A 474 -4.34 38.88 24.40
C PRO A 474 -3.85 37.60 25.09
N ASP A 475 -3.04 36.81 24.39
CA ASP A 475 -2.54 35.52 24.88
C ASP A 475 -1.41 35.69 25.91
N LEU A 476 -0.60 36.74 25.76
CA LEU A 476 0.51 37.07 26.68
C LEU A 476 0.09 37.95 27.87
N SER A 477 -1.16 38.44 27.90
CA SER A 477 -1.66 39.34 28.96
C SER A 477 -1.72 38.73 30.36
N GLY A 478 -1.62 37.40 30.46
CA GLY A 478 -1.60 36.65 31.71
C GLY A 478 -0.21 36.46 32.35
N ILE A 479 0.85 36.96 31.71
CA ILE A 479 2.21 37.06 32.27
C ILE A 479 2.28 38.24 33.23
#